data_AF-A0A4Q2WWK4-F1
#
_entry.id   AF-A0A4Q2WWK4-F1
#
_cell.length_a   1.000
_cell.length_b   1.000
_cell.length_c   1.000
_cell.angle_alpha   90.00
_cell.angle_beta   90.00
_cell.angle_gamma   90.00
#
_symmetry.space_group_name_H-M   'P 1'
#
loop_
_entity.id
_entity.type
_entity.pdbx_description
1 polymer ?
#
loop_
_entity_poly.entity_id
_entity_poly.type
_entity_poly.pdbx_seq_one_letter_code
_entity_poly.pdbx_strand_id
1 'polypeptide(L)' 'MRTWGIGLPGLSSGWFRLRNGDRALCVLTDRGRTTVLRARDGTRLLLSLADPSPLREALERARR' A
#
# COMPACT_ATOMS: atom_id res chain seq x y z
N MET A 1 1.29 10.05 9.29
CA MET A 1 0.08 10.46 10.05
C MET A 1 -1.12 9.67 9.58
N ARG A 2 -1.96 9.16 10.48
CA ARG A 2 -3.19 8.44 10.12
C ARG A 2 -4.31 9.45 9.85
N THR A 3 -4.93 9.39 8.68
CA THR A 3 -5.99 10.33 8.28
C THR A 3 -7.37 9.70 8.31
N TRP A 4 -7.51 8.43 7.92
CA TRP A 4 -8.75 7.66 8.07
C TRP A 4 -8.45 6.16 8.07
N GLY A 5 -8.13 5.60 9.23
CA GLY A 5 -7.71 4.20 9.34
C GLY A 5 -7.51 3.73 10.76
N ILE A 6 -7.01 2.51 10.89
CA ILE A 6 -6.71 1.81 12.14
C ILE A 6 -5.19 1.56 12.20
N GLY A 7 -4.61 1.80 13.37
CA GLY A 7 -3.22 1.43 13.66
C GLY A 7 -3.15 0.70 14.98
N LEU A 8 -2.72 -0.56 14.94
CA LEU A 8 -2.49 -1.43 16.10
C LEU A 8 -1.04 -1.95 16.04
N PRO A 9 -0.50 -2.52 17.14
CA PRO A 9 0.75 -3.26 17.06
C PRO A 9 0.67 -4.32 15.95
N GLY A 10 1.59 -4.26 15.00
CA GLY A 10 1.60 -5.18 13.85
C GLY A 10 0.59 -4.89 12.73
N LEU A 11 -0.34 -3.94 12.86
CA LEU A 11 -1.33 -3.64 11.81
C LEU A 11 -1.41 -2.14 11.50
N SER A 12 -1.45 -1.80 10.22
CA SER A 12 -1.82 -0.46 9.74
C SER A 12 -2.74 -0.59 8.53
N SER A 13 -4.01 -0.25 8.71
CA SER A 13 -5.04 -0.39 7.67
C SER A 13 -5.78 0.93 7.47
N GLY A 14 -5.99 1.35 6.22
CA GLY A 14 -6.72 2.56 5.87
C GLY A 14 -5.81 3.68 5.33
N TRP A 15 -6.28 4.92 5.39
CA TRP A 15 -5.62 6.09 4.81
C TRP A 15 -4.62 6.75 5.75
N PHE A 16 -3.44 7.04 5.20
CA PHE A 16 -2.34 7.70 5.88
C PHE A 16 -1.72 8.78 4.98
N ARG A 17 -1.14 9.81 5.62
CA ARG A 17 -0.15 10.69 5.03
C ARG A 17 1.25 10.18 5.37
N LEU A 18 2.06 9.97 4.34
CA LEU A 18 3.46 9.56 4.46
C LEU A 18 4.36 10.76 4.82
N ARG A 19 5.60 10.49 5.23
CA ARG A 19 6.56 11.53 5.66
C ARG A 19 6.90 12.51 4.53
N ASN A 20 6.87 12.05 3.29
CA ASN A 20 7.08 12.88 2.10
C ASN A 20 5.82 13.65 1.66
N GLY A 21 4.74 13.60 2.44
CA GLY A 21 3.48 14.26 2.13
C GLY A 21 2.52 13.43 1.28
N ASP A 22 2.91 12.29 0.70
CA ASP A 22 2.00 11.54 -0.17
C ASP A 22 0.82 10.94 0.61
N ARG A 23 -0.34 10.86 -0.05
CA ARG A 23 -1.49 10.09 0.44
C ARG A 23 -1.28 8.62 0.11
N ALA A 24 -1.46 7.76 1.09
CA ALA A 24 -1.35 6.32 0.95
C ALA A 24 -2.58 5.60 1.50
N LEU A 25 -3.05 4.58 0.78
CA LEU A 25 -3.88 3.52 1.36
C LEU A 25 -2.94 2.39 1.79
N CYS A 26 -2.95 2.09 3.08
CA CYS A 26 -2.11 1.06 3.69
C CYS A 26 -2.96 -0.15 4.07
N VAL A 27 -2.43 -1.35 3.81
CA VAL A 27 -2.86 -2.61 4.41
C VAL A 27 -1.59 -3.37 4.77
N LEU A 28 -1.04 -3.04 5.94
CA LEU A 28 0.25 -3.53 6.40
C LEU A 28 0.09 -4.38 7.64
N THR A 29 0.48 -5.65 7.54
CA THR A 29 0.57 -6.61 8.65
C THR A 29 2.03 -6.95 8.99
N ASP A 30 2.94 -6.68 8.06
CA ASP A 30 4.39 -6.82 8.22
C ASP A 30 5.08 -5.69 7.44
N ARG A 31 5.76 -4.81 8.17
CA ARG A 31 6.46 -3.66 7.56
C ARG A 31 7.75 -4.06 6.85
N GLY A 32 8.34 -5.21 7.19
CA GLY A 32 9.52 -5.75 6.50
C GLY A 32 9.20 -6.27 5.10
N ARG A 33 7.93 -6.63 4.85
CA ARG A 33 7.45 -7.13 3.56
C ARG A 33 6.36 -6.21 3.01
N THR A 34 6.79 -5.11 2.37
CA THR A 34 5.87 -4.11 1.82
C THR A 34 6.00 -4.00 0.29
N THR A 35 4.91 -4.23 -0.42
CA THR A 35 4.75 -3.90 -1.84
C THR A 35 4.20 -2.48 -1.97
N VAL A 36 4.84 -1.66 -2.80
CA VAL A 36 4.45 -0.27 -3.04
C VAL A 36 3.99 -0.11 -4.48
N LEU A 37 2.75 0.38 -4.66
CA LEU A 37 2.23 0.74 -5.98
C LEU A 37 1.89 2.24 -6.01
N ARG A 38 2.00 2.83 -7.19
CA ARG A 38 1.60 4.22 -7.45
C ARG A 38 0.46 4.25 -8.44
N ALA A 39 -0.67 4.81 -8.02
CA ALA A 39 -1.79 5.08 -8.89
C ALA A 39 -1.52 6.35 -9.73
N ARG A 40 -2.28 6.50 -10.82
CA ARG A 40 -2.12 7.62 -11.77
C ARG A 40 -2.41 8.99 -11.17
N ASP A 41 -3.29 9.04 -10.18
CA ASP A 41 -3.64 10.24 -9.41
C ASP A 41 -2.56 10.65 -8.38
N GLY A 42 -1.45 9.90 -8.30
CA GLY A 42 -0.37 10.12 -7.36
C GLY A 42 -0.56 9.43 -6.01
N THR A 43 -1.70 8.80 -5.75
CA THR A 43 -1.95 8.02 -4.54
C THR A 43 -1.03 6.80 -4.49
N ARG A 44 -0.53 6.48 -3.29
CA ARG A 44 0.25 5.25 -3.05
C ARG A 44 -0.61 4.15 -2.43
N LEU A 45 -0.32 2.91 -2.81
CA LEU A 45 -0.84 1.70 -2.15
C LEU A 45 0.33 0.99 -1.50
N LEU A 46 0.25 0.74 -0.19
CA LEU A 46 1.27 0.04 0.58
C LEU A 46 0.64 -1.24 1.13
N LEU A 47 1.08 -2.40 0.66
CA LEU A 47 0.46 -3.70 0.93
C LEU A 47 1.47 -4.70 1.47
N SER A 48 1.15 -5.39 2.55
CA SER A 48 1.89 -6.57 2.98
C SER A 48 1.36 -7.80 2.25
N LEU A 49 2.07 -8.24 1.20
CA LEU A 49 1.71 -9.41 0.41
C LEU A 49 2.62 -10.58 0.76
N ALA A 50 2.06 -11.79 0.84
CA ALA A 50 2.86 -13.00 1.01
C ALA A 50 3.77 -13.26 -0.20
N ASP A 51 3.19 -13.09 -1.38
CA ASP A 51 3.86 -13.14 -2.68
C ASP A 51 3.30 -12.01 -3.57
N PRO A 52 4.12 -11.07 -4.05
CA PRO A 52 3.67 -9.99 -4.93
C PRO A 52 3.49 -10.40 -6.40
N SER A 53 3.95 -11.59 -6.81
CA SER A 53 4.03 -11.99 -8.22
C SER A 53 2.66 -12.02 -8.92
N PRO A 54 1.58 -12.58 -8.34
CA PRO A 54 0.28 -12.61 -9.00
C PRO A 54 -0.31 -11.21 -9.25
N LEU A 55 -0.08 -10.28 -8.31
CA LEU A 55 -0.52 -8.89 -8.46
C LEU A 55 0.25 -8.19 -9.58
N ARG A 56 1.57 -8.41 -9.65
CA ARG A 56 2.40 -7.86 -10.72
C ARG A 56 1.93 -8.33 -12.10
N GLU A 57 1.70 -9.62 -12.27
CA GLU A 57 1.21 -10.19 -13.53
C GLU A 57 -0.17 -9.66 -13.92
N ALA A 58 -1.07 -9.50 -12.95
CA ALA A 58 -2.38 -8.89 -13.19
C ALA A 58 -2.26 -7.44 -13.67
N LEU A 59 -1.38 -6.65 -13.06
CA LEU A 59 -1.12 -5.26 -13.46
C LEU A 59 -0.47 -5.17 -14.85
N GLU A 60 0.47 -6.06 -15.18
CA GLU A 60 1.10 -6.11 -16.50
C GLU A 60 0.11 -6.50 -17.61
N ARG A 61 -0.87 -7.36 -17.30
CA ARG A 61 -1.96 -7.69 -18.23
C ARG A 61 -2.94 -6.54 -18.40
N ALA A 62 -3.35 -5.89 -17.31
CA ALA A 62 -4.30 -4.77 -17.34
C ALA A 62 -3.73 -3.50 -18.00
N ARG A 63 -2.42 -3.45 -18.25
CA ARG A 63 -1.75 -2.33 -18.93
C ARG A 63 -1.62 -2.51 -20.45
N ARG A 64 -1.92 -3.71 -20.97
CA ARG A 64 -2.02 -3.99 -22.42
C ARG A 64 -3.41 -3.61 -22.91
#